data_AF-A0A3A0CBR9-F1
#
_entry.id   AF-A0A3A0CBR9-F1
#
_cell.length_a   1.000
_cell.length_b   1.000
_cell.length_c   1.000
_cell.angle_alpha   90.00
_cell.angle_beta   90.00
_cell.angle_gamma   90.00
#
_symmetry.space_group_name_H-M   'P 1'
#
loop_
_entity.id
_entity.type
_entity.pdbx_description
1 polymer ?
#
loop_
_entity_poly.entity_id
_entity_poly.type
_entity_poly.pdbx_seq_one_letter_code
_entity_poly.pdbx_strand_id
1 'polypeptide(L)'
;MTESQPQALTAPEHAEEGSAIRQGVLLFLISMLAFMTLQILPGTVTNEDGSTRFGLRSRSFPLGDSPYHVRMAYLYRTGAIAEAGQNFHWMSDSIWSDAFANKEFLFHLYLVPFTLGADDMGDTTALIWGGKVASAVLLSLLMVTVFAVLRCFGVRHAWAYVPLVIALGGWVFCSRAEELRAWPMGVICSLTGWVMMAKNRRVELALVAAIFTLAYSAVHFLAILWAVRTVLMLVWGPERGATRKSEFKANLWLLAAILGGILLGALLHPNRAGFMRMWAVTYLLVPAGILKGAARETAFDLFAALGISPGYSTQEASRMLLGMEFLPLAGTDLLVAGSAAILTPMLLTLLSLRLRHRPGREAVLAGGAAVLVLFMFLNSLRFAEIMGPFMALAVGLWLDSLFRSRRWQALQGRRPLLLLRLKKAGATLALLAATAVMGSLIADRDPNLPVPWRDAALFMRDAAGDSRPKVYHTQWDVFPGLFFYAPNCDYLVGMDPNYMLAHDAEKSRLIWDVYYGKVDDATLGRIQRMFKPDWLYVDSNITPAFGKYCEEQVQKGALERIYKDAYYSHIAVYRVVKKGG
;
A
#
# COMPACT_ATOMS: atom_id res chain seq x y z
N MET A 1 40.22 26.31 23.51
CA MET A 1 39.29 25.24 23.12
C MET A 1 38.70 25.59 21.76
N THR A 2 39.35 25.14 20.69
CA THR A 2 38.88 25.32 19.30
C THR A 2 37.97 24.15 18.94
N GLU A 3 36.66 24.40 18.91
CA GLU A 3 35.69 23.46 18.35
C GLU A 3 36.00 23.25 16.87
N SER A 4 36.27 22.00 16.49
CA SER A 4 36.49 21.60 15.11
C SER A 4 35.26 21.94 14.27
N GLN A 5 35.47 22.73 13.21
CA GLN A 5 34.50 23.01 12.16
C GLN A 5 33.85 21.70 11.67
N PRO A 6 32.50 21.61 11.58
CA PRO A 6 31.90 20.63 10.71
C PRO A 6 32.24 21.04 9.28
N GLN A 7 33.04 20.22 8.60
CA GLN A 7 33.30 20.37 7.16
C GLN A 7 31.97 20.53 6.43
N ALA A 8 31.87 21.58 5.62
CA ALA A 8 30.88 21.64 4.56
C ALA A 8 30.95 20.33 3.77
N LEU A 9 29.80 19.77 3.40
CA LEU A 9 29.68 18.57 2.58
C LEU A 9 30.48 18.75 1.29
N THR A 10 31.76 18.37 1.29
CA THR A 10 32.59 18.29 0.09
C THR A 10 32.09 17.11 -0.72
N ALA A 11 31.97 17.31 -2.04
CA ALA A 11 31.60 16.24 -2.95
C ALA A 11 32.57 15.06 -2.78
N PRO A 12 32.09 13.81 -2.78
CA PRO A 12 32.96 12.64 -2.67
C PRO A 12 33.98 12.63 -3.82
N GLU A 13 35.23 12.28 -3.55
CA GLU A 13 36.24 12.07 -4.57
C GLU A 13 35.74 11.04 -5.60
N HIS A 14 36.05 11.22 -6.89
CA HIS A 14 35.55 10.36 -8.00
C HIS A 14 35.75 8.84 -7.79
N ALA A 15 36.72 8.42 -6.97
CA ALA A 15 36.92 7.02 -6.60
C ALA A 15 35.80 6.45 -5.70
N GLU A 16 35.16 7.27 -4.87
CA GLU A 16 34.02 6.86 -4.04
C GLU A 16 32.71 6.74 -4.84
N GLU A 17 32.53 7.52 -5.91
CA GLU A 17 31.34 7.45 -6.77
C GLU A 17 31.25 6.11 -7.51
N GLY A 18 32.37 5.64 -8.09
CA GLY A 18 32.43 4.32 -8.74
C GLY A 18 32.15 3.16 -7.78
N SER A 19 32.52 3.29 -6.51
CA SER A 19 32.21 2.31 -5.46
C SER A 19 30.72 2.29 -5.09
N ALA A 20 30.09 3.47 -4.99
CA ALA A 20 28.69 3.59 -4.64
C ALA A 20 27.75 3.00 -5.70
N ILE A 21 28.05 3.18 -7.00
CA ILE A 21 27.26 2.59 -8.08
C ILE A 21 27.33 1.06 -8.02
N ARG A 22 28.54 0.49 -7.86
CA ARG A 22 28.72 -0.97 -7.72
C ARG A 22 27.97 -1.54 -6.52
N GLN A 23 28.01 -0.84 -5.38
CA GLN A 23 27.24 -1.22 -4.18
C GLN A 23 25.73 -1.18 -4.44
N GLY A 24 25.24 -0.15 -5.13
CA GLY A 24 23.83 -0.04 -5.51
C GLY A 24 23.36 -1.17 -6.42
N VAL A 25 24.15 -1.50 -7.45
CA VAL A 25 23.86 -2.62 -8.37
C VAL A 25 23.89 -3.96 -7.64
N LEU A 26 24.91 -4.20 -6.79
CA LEU A 26 24.98 -5.43 -6.00
C LEU A 26 23.79 -5.55 -5.05
N LEU A 27 23.42 -4.45 -4.38
CA LEU A 27 22.25 -4.40 -3.51
C LEU A 27 20.97 -4.71 -4.28
N PHE A 28 20.79 -4.14 -5.47
CA PHE A 28 19.66 -4.44 -6.34
C PHE A 28 19.57 -5.94 -6.64
N LEU A 29 20.68 -6.57 -7.05
CA LEU A 29 20.70 -8.00 -7.38
C LEU A 29 20.41 -8.89 -6.16
N ILE A 30 20.97 -8.56 -4.99
CA ILE A 30 20.72 -9.29 -3.75
C ILE A 30 19.26 -9.12 -3.30
N SER A 31 18.74 -7.89 -3.33
CA SER A 31 17.33 -7.62 -3.03
C SER A 31 16.40 -8.29 -4.02
N MET A 32 16.76 -8.32 -5.30
CA MET A 32 15.97 -8.98 -6.34
C MET A 32 15.90 -10.48 -6.08
N LEU A 33 17.03 -11.12 -5.78
CA LEU A 33 17.04 -12.52 -5.40
C LEU A 33 16.19 -12.77 -4.14
N ALA A 34 16.31 -11.93 -3.12
CA ALA A 34 15.56 -12.06 -1.86
C ALA A 34 14.05 -11.86 -2.04
N PHE A 35 13.61 -10.86 -2.81
CA PHE A 35 12.19 -10.63 -3.05
C PHE A 35 11.61 -11.60 -4.07
N MET A 36 12.37 -12.03 -5.08
CA MET A 36 11.95 -13.16 -5.92
C MET A 36 11.76 -14.40 -5.08
N THR A 37 12.68 -14.68 -4.17
CA THR A 37 12.58 -15.75 -3.18
C THR A 37 11.31 -15.57 -2.33
N LEU A 38 11.03 -14.39 -1.78
CA LEU A 38 9.77 -14.12 -1.06
C LEU A 38 8.51 -14.37 -1.91
N GLN A 39 8.51 -13.92 -3.16
CA GLN A 39 7.37 -13.98 -4.07
C GLN A 39 7.12 -15.40 -4.63
N ILE A 40 8.18 -16.21 -4.75
CA ILE A 40 8.21 -17.45 -5.54
C ILE A 40 8.50 -18.70 -4.69
N LEU A 41 9.18 -18.58 -3.54
CA LEU A 41 9.73 -19.72 -2.78
C LEU A 41 8.73 -20.87 -2.65
N PRO A 42 9.20 -22.10 -2.84
CA PRO A 42 8.40 -23.30 -2.61
C PRO A 42 8.02 -23.49 -1.14
N GLY A 43 6.83 -24.06 -0.94
CA GLY A 43 6.38 -24.65 0.31
C GLY A 43 6.07 -26.14 0.11
N THR A 44 5.62 -26.82 1.17
CA THR A 44 5.08 -28.17 1.06
C THR A 44 3.73 -28.13 0.35
N VAL A 45 3.68 -28.71 -0.84
CA VAL A 45 2.51 -28.87 -1.68
C VAL A 45 1.90 -30.24 -1.46
N THR A 46 0.67 -30.31 -1.01
CA THR A 46 -0.11 -31.54 -0.96
C THR A 46 -0.88 -31.66 -2.28
N ASN A 47 -0.61 -32.72 -3.02
CA ASN A 47 -1.34 -33.05 -4.25
C ASN A 47 -2.76 -33.54 -3.92
N GLU A 48 -3.63 -33.61 -4.92
CA GLU A 48 -5.01 -34.10 -4.77
C GLU A 48 -5.09 -35.55 -4.23
N ASP A 49 -4.02 -36.34 -4.43
CA ASP A 49 -3.87 -37.70 -3.91
C ASP A 49 -3.36 -37.75 -2.45
N GLY A 50 -3.19 -36.59 -1.80
CA GLY A 50 -2.68 -36.48 -0.43
C GLY A 50 -1.16 -36.57 -0.30
N SER A 51 -0.41 -36.73 -1.39
CA SER A 51 1.07 -36.76 -1.35
C SER A 51 1.67 -35.38 -1.15
N THR A 52 2.65 -35.24 -0.26
CA THR A 52 3.38 -33.99 -0.04
C THR A 52 4.62 -33.93 -0.92
N ARG A 53 4.71 -32.93 -1.80
CA ARG A 53 5.91 -32.57 -2.57
C ARG A 53 6.39 -31.17 -2.21
N PHE A 54 7.65 -30.86 -2.48
CA PHE A 54 8.13 -29.49 -2.40
C PHE A 54 7.76 -28.76 -3.70
N GLY A 55 7.03 -27.64 -3.65
CA GLY A 55 6.54 -26.96 -4.86
C GLY A 55 6.27 -25.47 -4.67
N LEU A 56 6.32 -24.72 -5.78
CA LEU A 56 6.27 -23.25 -5.80
C LEU A 56 4.96 -22.68 -5.24
N ARG A 57 5.02 -21.56 -4.50
CA ARG A 57 3.88 -20.72 -4.08
C ARG A 57 3.19 -19.99 -5.26
N SER A 58 3.42 -20.41 -6.52
CA SER A 58 3.03 -19.69 -7.74
C SER A 58 1.56 -19.81 -8.12
N ARG A 59 0.71 -20.51 -7.35
CA ARG A 59 -0.69 -20.74 -7.72
C ARG A 59 -1.54 -19.47 -7.77
N SER A 60 -1.15 -18.40 -7.08
CA SER A 60 -1.85 -17.10 -7.08
C SER A 60 -1.04 -15.98 -6.44
N PHE A 61 -1.59 -14.77 -6.49
CA PHE A 61 -1.24 -13.70 -5.55
C PHE A 61 -1.73 -14.00 -4.13
N PRO A 62 -1.04 -13.48 -3.11
CA PRO A 62 -1.64 -13.20 -1.79
C PRO A 62 -3.00 -12.51 -1.94
N LEU A 63 -3.94 -12.82 -1.04
CA LEU A 63 -5.26 -12.16 -0.93
C LEU A 63 -5.14 -10.62 -1.04
N GLY A 64 -6.20 -9.94 -1.53
CA GLY A 64 -6.27 -8.48 -1.67
C GLY A 64 -6.28 -7.97 -3.11
N ASP A 65 -5.78 -6.76 -3.34
CA ASP A 65 -5.93 -6.05 -4.64
C ASP A 65 -4.91 -6.46 -5.71
N SER A 66 -3.93 -7.31 -5.38
CA SER A 66 -2.86 -7.72 -6.30
C SER A 66 -3.36 -8.19 -7.68
N PRO A 67 -4.43 -9.03 -7.79
CA PRO A 67 -4.94 -9.47 -9.09
C PRO A 67 -5.48 -8.32 -9.94
N TYR A 68 -6.10 -7.31 -9.32
CA TYR A 68 -6.60 -6.13 -10.02
C TYR A 68 -5.48 -5.37 -10.72
N HIS A 69 -4.36 -5.13 -10.05
CA HIS A 69 -3.29 -4.29 -10.59
C HIS A 69 -2.64 -4.87 -11.85
N VAL A 70 -2.35 -6.17 -11.86
CA VAL A 70 -1.76 -6.79 -13.05
C VAL A 70 -2.78 -6.94 -14.19
N ARG A 71 -4.06 -7.17 -13.87
CA ARG A 71 -5.14 -7.17 -14.89
C ARG A 71 -5.29 -5.80 -15.51
N MET A 72 -5.31 -4.74 -14.71
CA MET A 72 -5.37 -3.38 -15.22
C MET A 72 -4.21 -3.07 -16.15
N ALA A 73 -2.98 -3.48 -15.79
CA ALA A 73 -1.82 -3.34 -16.65
C ALA A 73 -1.98 -4.06 -18.00
N TYR A 74 -2.53 -5.27 -17.98
CA TYR A 74 -2.85 -6.01 -19.21
C TYR A 74 -3.87 -5.25 -20.07
N LEU A 75 -4.93 -4.69 -19.47
CA LEU A 75 -5.94 -3.92 -20.21
C LEU A 75 -5.39 -2.60 -20.77
N TYR A 76 -4.40 -1.98 -20.10
CA TYR A 76 -3.65 -0.85 -20.69
C TYR A 76 -2.81 -1.31 -21.89
N ARG A 77 -2.15 -2.47 -21.79
CA ARG A 77 -1.36 -3.03 -22.88
C ARG A 77 -2.21 -3.29 -24.13
N THR A 78 -3.40 -3.86 -23.95
CA THR A 78 -4.29 -4.25 -25.06
C THR A 78 -5.17 -3.13 -25.58
N GLY A 79 -5.14 -1.93 -24.97
CA GLY A 79 -6.00 -0.82 -25.36
C GLY A 79 -7.45 -0.89 -24.82
N ALA A 80 -7.82 -1.97 -24.12
CA ALA A 80 -9.17 -2.17 -23.59
C ALA A 80 -9.61 -1.06 -22.61
N ILE A 81 -8.68 -0.44 -21.88
CA ILE A 81 -9.01 0.75 -21.05
C ILE A 81 -9.35 1.97 -21.91
N ALA A 82 -8.66 2.16 -23.04
CA ALA A 82 -8.97 3.26 -23.95
C ALA A 82 -10.32 3.04 -24.64
N GLU A 83 -10.65 1.79 -24.99
CA GLU A 83 -11.96 1.41 -25.54
C GLU A 83 -13.10 1.59 -24.54
N ALA A 84 -12.90 1.19 -23.28
CA ALA A 84 -13.86 1.45 -22.21
C ALA A 84 -14.07 2.96 -22.00
N GLY A 85 -13.03 3.78 -22.25
CA GLY A 85 -13.10 5.23 -22.16
C GLY A 85 -13.46 5.68 -20.74
N GLN A 86 -14.53 6.47 -20.62
CA GLN A 86 -15.05 6.88 -19.32
C GLN A 86 -15.95 5.83 -18.65
N ASN A 87 -16.42 4.84 -19.43
CA ASN A 87 -17.39 3.83 -19.02
C ASN A 87 -16.69 2.54 -18.56
N PHE A 88 -16.20 2.52 -17.32
CA PHE A 88 -15.57 1.33 -16.74
C PHE A 88 -16.64 0.34 -16.25
N HIS A 89 -17.18 -0.42 -17.20
CA HIS A 89 -18.31 -1.33 -17.00
C HIS A 89 -18.06 -2.41 -15.93
N TRP A 90 -16.80 -2.77 -15.67
CA TRP A 90 -16.44 -3.69 -14.58
C TRP A 90 -16.81 -3.17 -13.19
N MET A 91 -17.11 -1.88 -12.99
CA MET A 91 -17.66 -1.35 -11.74
C MET A 91 -18.86 -0.45 -12.01
N SER A 92 -19.95 -1.05 -12.46
CA SER A 92 -21.12 -0.37 -13.02
C SER A 92 -21.94 0.47 -12.04
N ASP A 93 -21.70 0.35 -10.73
CA ASP A 93 -22.43 1.05 -9.67
C ASP A 93 -21.46 1.79 -8.75
N SER A 94 -20.49 2.50 -9.33
CA SER A 94 -19.45 3.24 -8.61
C SER A 94 -19.12 4.55 -9.31
N ILE A 95 -18.44 5.50 -8.65
CA ILE A 95 -17.99 6.72 -9.34
C ILE A 95 -17.09 6.48 -10.56
N TRP A 96 -16.59 5.25 -10.76
CA TRP A 96 -15.83 4.85 -11.93
C TRP A 96 -16.70 4.39 -13.10
N SER A 97 -18.00 4.13 -12.92
CA SER A 97 -18.90 3.80 -14.03
C SER A 97 -19.00 4.95 -15.03
N ASP A 98 -18.99 6.19 -14.55
CA ASP A 98 -19.23 7.37 -15.38
C ASP A 98 -17.95 8.12 -15.74
N ALA A 99 -16.91 7.99 -14.90
CA ALA A 99 -15.71 8.79 -14.98
C ALA A 99 -14.51 8.03 -14.41
N PHE A 100 -14.20 6.87 -14.98
CA PHE A 100 -13.06 6.06 -14.53
C PHE A 100 -11.76 6.87 -14.48
N ALA A 101 -11.16 6.89 -13.30
CA ALA A 101 -9.88 7.51 -13.08
C ALA A 101 -8.97 6.54 -12.35
N ASN A 102 -7.96 6.09 -13.06
CA ASN A 102 -6.96 5.18 -12.51
C ASN A 102 -6.12 5.89 -11.44
N LYS A 103 -6.46 5.64 -10.16
CA LYS A 103 -5.77 6.21 -9.00
C LYS A 103 -4.26 5.90 -8.94
N GLU A 104 -3.79 4.92 -9.72
CA GLU A 104 -2.42 4.40 -9.75
C GLU A 104 -1.92 4.30 -11.22
N PHE A 105 -2.18 5.36 -12.01
CA PHE A 105 -1.88 5.40 -13.45
C PHE A 105 -0.46 4.98 -13.83
N LEU A 106 0.57 5.68 -13.31
CA LEU A 106 1.96 5.33 -13.63
C LEU A 106 2.38 3.97 -13.08
N PHE A 107 1.77 3.52 -11.97
CA PHE A 107 2.03 2.17 -11.45
C PHE A 107 1.51 1.10 -12.40
N HIS A 108 0.29 1.24 -12.93
CA HIS A 108 -0.20 0.30 -13.95
C HIS A 108 0.62 0.36 -15.25
N LEU A 109 1.08 1.54 -15.68
CA LEU A 109 1.99 1.65 -16.83
C LEU A 109 3.34 0.96 -16.58
N TYR A 110 3.88 1.05 -15.36
CA TYR A 110 5.09 0.32 -14.97
C TYR A 110 4.89 -1.19 -15.06
N LEU A 111 3.69 -1.69 -14.79
CA LEU A 111 3.37 -3.12 -14.86
C LEU A 111 3.19 -3.63 -16.29
N VAL A 112 2.92 -2.77 -17.28
CA VAL A 112 2.65 -3.15 -18.68
C VAL A 112 3.72 -4.11 -19.26
N PRO A 113 5.03 -3.84 -19.17
CA PRO A 113 6.06 -4.72 -19.72
C PRO A 113 6.05 -6.12 -19.09
N PHE A 114 5.57 -6.25 -17.86
CA PHE A 114 5.50 -7.54 -17.15
C PHE A 114 4.27 -8.37 -17.55
N THR A 115 3.34 -7.79 -18.32
CA THR A 115 2.20 -8.52 -18.89
C THR A 115 2.47 -9.09 -20.28
N LEU A 116 3.68 -8.86 -20.84
CA LEU A 116 4.03 -9.27 -22.19
C LEU A 116 3.97 -10.78 -22.44
N GLY A 117 4.16 -11.59 -21.40
CA GLY A 117 4.11 -13.05 -21.49
C GLY A 117 2.71 -13.65 -21.51
N ALA A 118 1.64 -12.85 -21.33
CA ALA A 118 0.27 -13.33 -21.40
C ALA A 118 -0.28 -13.12 -22.82
N ASP A 119 -0.64 -14.21 -23.49
CA ASP A 119 -1.12 -14.17 -24.88
C ASP A 119 -2.57 -13.67 -24.99
N ASP A 120 -3.42 -14.01 -24.00
CA ASP A 120 -4.82 -13.62 -23.95
C ASP A 120 -5.31 -13.27 -22.53
N MET A 121 -6.58 -12.88 -22.42
CA MET A 121 -7.19 -12.52 -21.14
C MET A 121 -7.33 -13.70 -20.18
N GLY A 122 -7.37 -14.94 -20.68
CA GLY A 122 -7.47 -16.17 -19.92
C GLY A 122 -6.14 -16.66 -19.34
N ASP A 123 -4.98 -16.18 -19.83
CA ASP A 123 -3.67 -16.55 -19.30
C ASP A 123 -3.33 -15.87 -17.97
N THR A 124 -4.06 -16.27 -16.93
CA THR A 124 -3.86 -15.79 -15.57
C THR A 124 -2.50 -16.20 -15.00
N THR A 125 -1.92 -17.30 -15.49
CA THR A 125 -0.65 -17.83 -14.98
C THR A 125 0.50 -16.91 -15.36
N ALA A 126 0.60 -16.52 -16.64
CA ALA A 126 1.62 -15.57 -17.08
C ALA A 126 1.47 -14.21 -16.37
N LEU A 127 0.23 -13.74 -16.17
CA LEU A 127 -0.04 -12.51 -15.42
C LEU A 127 0.42 -12.60 -13.96
N ILE A 128 0.15 -13.71 -13.26
CA ILE A 128 0.62 -13.91 -11.88
C ILE A 128 2.14 -13.85 -11.81
N TRP A 129 2.84 -14.55 -12.71
CA TRP A 129 4.30 -14.54 -12.77
C TRP A 129 4.85 -13.15 -13.07
N GLY A 130 4.30 -12.47 -14.07
CA GLY A 130 4.65 -11.10 -14.44
C GLY A 130 4.51 -10.14 -13.27
N GLY A 131 3.35 -10.17 -12.60
CA GLY A 131 3.09 -9.35 -11.42
C GLY A 131 4.07 -9.61 -10.27
N LYS A 132 4.39 -10.87 -9.98
CA LYS A 132 5.38 -11.23 -8.94
C LYS A 132 6.79 -10.71 -9.25
N VAL A 133 7.23 -10.85 -10.50
CA VAL A 133 8.51 -10.30 -10.96
C VAL A 133 8.52 -8.78 -10.84
N ALA A 134 7.45 -8.12 -11.27
CA ALA A 134 7.30 -6.67 -11.15
C ALA A 134 7.39 -6.21 -9.68
N SER A 135 6.68 -6.89 -8.77
CA SER A 135 6.77 -6.58 -7.33
C SER A 135 8.21 -6.70 -6.81
N ALA A 136 8.93 -7.78 -7.16
CA ALA A 136 10.31 -7.98 -6.72
C ALA A 136 11.27 -6.90 -7.25
N VAL A 137 11.12 -6.49 -8.51
CA VAL A 137 11.89 -5.37 -9.10
C VAL A 137 11.60 -4.08 -8.33
N LEU A 138 10.33 -3.75 -8.12
CA LEU A 138 9.93 -2.52 -7.47
C LEU A 138 10.41 -2.45 -6.00
N LEU A 139 10.34 -3.55 -5.26
CA LEU A 139 10.86 -3.64 -3.89
C LEU A 139 12.38 -3.53 -3.84
N SER A 140 13.08 -4.02 -4.86
CA SER A 140 14.53 -3.88 -4.99
C SER A 140 14.91 -2.43 -5.30
N LEU A 141 14.14 -1.73 -6.12
CA LEU A 141 14.29 -0.28 -6.33
C LEU A 141 14.05 0.50 -5.04
N LEU A 142 13.11 0.07 -4.18
CA LEU A 142 12.92 0.67 -2.85
C LEU A 142 14.17 0.50 -1.98
N MET A 143 14.77 -0.70 -1.93
CA MET A 143 16.02 -0.93 -1.16
C MET A 143 17.17 -0.06 -1.67
N VAL A 144 17.34 0.04 -2.99
CA VAL A 144 18.33 0.93 -3.61
C VAL A 144 18.04 2.39 -3.30
N THR A 145 16.77 2.79 -3.24
CA THR A 145 16.37 4.16 -2.88
C THR A 145 16.76 4.49 -1.44
N VAL A 146 16.51 3.59 -0.48
CA VAL A 146 16.96 3.77 0.91
C VAL A 146 18.48 3.90 0.99
N PHE A 147 19.22 3.06 0.27
CA PHE A 147 20.67 3.16 0.15
C PHE A 147 21.12 4.52 -0.43
N ALA A 148 20.54 4.93 -1.56
CA ALA A 148 20.89 6.16 -2.24
C ALA A 148 20.59 7.40 -1.39
N VAL A 149 19.48 7.40 -0.65
CA VAL A 149 19.09 8.46 0.28
C VAL A 149 20.11 8.56 1.42
N LEU A 150 20.48 7.45 2.05
CA LEU A 150 21.52 7.43 3.09
C LEU A 150 22.86 7.96 2.56
N ARG A 151 23.27 7.54 1.34
CA ARG A 151 24.48 8.08 0.68
C ARG A 151 24.38 9.56 0.39
N CYS A 152 23.20 10.05 -0.01
CA CYS A 152 22.96 11.48 -0.26
C CYS A 152 23.15 12.35 0.99
N PHE A 153 22.99 11.78 2.19
CA PHE A 153 23.26 12.42 3.47
C PHE A 153 24.67 12.12 4.03
N GLY A 154 25.54 11.50 3.24
CA GLY A 154 26.93 11.25 3.61
C GLY A 154 27.16 10.04 4.53
N VAL A 155 26.16 9.15 4.68
CA VAL A 155 26.30 7.92 5.48
C VAL A 155 27.31 6.99 4.82
N ARG A 156 28.40 6.65 5.52
CA ARG A 156 29.53 5.92 4.92
C ARG A 156 29.18 4.47 4.63
N HIS A 157 28.48 3.82 5.56
CA HIS A 157 28.13 2.40 5.49
C HIS A 157 26.64 2.21 5.18
N ALA A 158 26.11 2.99 4.23
CA ALA A 158 24.69 3.01 3.90
C ALA A 158 24.09 1.61 3.67
N TRP A 159 24.83 0.72 2.99
CA TRP A 159 24.41 -0.65 2.70
C TRP A 159 24.06 -1.46 3.97
N ALA A 160 24.75 -1.20 5.09
CA ALA A 160 24.55 -1.93 6.35
C ALA A 160 23.23 -1.56 7.04
N TYR A 161 22.62 -0.43 6.67
CA TYR A 161 21.36 0.05 7.24
C TYR A 161 20.15 -0.34 6.39
N VAL A 162 20.33 -0.76 5.13
CA VAL A 162 19.21 -1.19 4.27
C VAL A 162 18.46 -2.40 4.83
N PRO A 163 19.11 -3.45 5.40
CA PRO A 163 18.39 -4.55 6.04
C PRO A 163 17.50 -4.10 7.21
N LEU A 164 17.72 -2.92 7.79
CA LEU A 164 16.86 -2.38 8.85
C LEU A 164 15.45 -2.07 8.36
N VAL A 165 15.22 -1.90 7.06
CA VAL A 165 13.87 -1.74 6.52
C VAL A 165 12.99 -2.93 6.91
N ILE A 166 13.52 -4.15 6.72
CA ILE A 166 12.85 -5.40 7.06
C ILE A 166 12.83 -5.57 8.59
N ALA A 167 13.96 -5.36 9.25
CA ALA A 167 14.07 -5.59 10.70
C ALA A 167 13.17 -4.66 11.52
N LEU A 168 13.02 -3.40 11.11
CA LEU A 168 12.19 -2.40 11.79
C LEU A 168 10.75 -2.43 11.27
N GLY A 169 10.51 -2.78 10.01
CA GLY A 169 9.18 -2.98 9.46
C GLY A 169 8.48 -4.26 9.95
N GLY A 170 9.26 -5.25 10.39
CA GLY A 170 8.77 -6.50 10.97
C GLY A 170 8.03 -7.39 9.98
N TRP A 171 7.26 -8.34 10.51
CA TRP A 171 6.46 -9.26 9.68
C TRP A 171 5.39 -8.53 8.87
N VAL A 172 4.83 -7.42 9.38
CA VAL A 172 3.81 -6.63 8.68
C VAL A 172 4.39 -6.04 7.40
N PHE A 173 5.58 -5.45 7.45
CA PHE A 173 6.23 -4.98 6.22
C PHE A 173 6.41 -6.11 5.20
N CYS A 174 6.82 -7.29 5.65
CA CYS A 174 7.03 -8.42 4.75
C CYS A 174 5.73 -8.97 4.16
N SER A 175 4.65 -9.10 4.95
CA SER A 175 3.35 -9.53 4.43
C SER A 175 2.80 -8.54 3.41
N ARG A 176 2.99 -7.24 3.64
CA ARG A 176 2.66 -6.16 2.69
C ARG A 176 3.56 -6.17 1.45
N ALA A 177 4.81 -6.61 1.58
CA ALA A 177 5.74 -6.77 0.46
C ALA A 177 5.41 -7.99 -0.43
N GLU A 178 4.59 -8.93 0.03
CA GLU A 178 4.09 -10.01 -0.82
C GLU A 178 3.04 -9.50 -1.83
N GLU A 179 2.31 -8.43 -1.49
CA GLU A 179 1.27 -7.86 -2.36
C GLU A 179 1.84 -7.07 -3.53
N LEU A 180 1.21 -7.19 -4.69
CA LEU A 180 1.47 -6.34 -5.85
C LEU A 180 0.64 -5.07 -5.71
N ARG A 181 1.17 -4.05 -5.04
CA ARG A 181 0.50 -2.76 -4.80
C ARG A 181 1.43 -1.58 -5.08
N ALA A 182 0.85 -0.39 -5.26
CA ALA A 182 1.60 0.83 -5.62
C ALA A 182 2.39 1.47 -4.46
N TRP A 183 2.23 0.99 -3.23
CA TRP A 183 2.86 1.58 -2.05
C TRP A 183 4.39 1.73 -2.15
N PRO A 184 5.18 0.80 -2.74
CA PRO A 184 6.62 0.98 -2.80
C PRO A 184 7.01 2.19 -3.67
N MET A 185 6.25 2.49 -4.75
CA MET A 185 6.44 3.71 -5.53
C MET A 185 6.17 4.96 -4.69
N GLY A 186 5.10 4.93 -3.88
CA GLY A 186 4.79 6.01 -2.94
C GLY A 186 5.92 6.25 -1.95
N VAL A 187 6.50 5.19 -1.38
CA VAL A 187 7.64 5.30 -0.45
C VAL A 187 8.90 5.81 -1.17
N ILE A 188 9.21 5.31 -2.37
CA ILE A 188 10.33 5.80 -3.19
C ILE A 188 10.19 7.31 -3.43
N CYS A 189 9.00 7.77 -3.84
CA CYS A 189 8.71 9.19 -4.04
C CYS A 189 8.82 9.98 -2.72
N SER A 190 8.35 9.42 -1.61
CA SER A 190 8.41 10.07 -0.29
C SER A 190 9.85 10.27 0.20
N LEU A 191 10.69 9.25 0.08
CA LEU A 191 12.10 9.31 0.46
C LEU A 191 12.89 10.24 -0.46
N THR A 192 12.64 10.17 -1.76
CA THR A 192 13.27 11.07 -2.74
C THR A 192 12.84 12.51 -2.50
N GLY A 193 11.55 12.75 -2.26
CA GLY A 193 11.00 14.05 -1.89
C GLY A 193 11.61 14.58 -0.59
N TRP A 194 11.84 13.72 0.40
CA TRP A 194 12.56 14.09 1.62
C TRP A 194 13.98 14.60 1.34
N VAL A 195 14.73 13.93 0.46
CA VAL A 195 16.06 14.39 0.03
C VAL A 195 15.98 15.72 -0.71
N MET A 196 15.00 15.89 -1.61
CA MET A 196 14.84 17.15 -2.33
C MET A 196 14.47 18.32 -1.40
N MET A 197 13.64 18.07 -0.39
CA MET A 197 13.35 19.05 0.66
C MET A 197 14.60 19.40 1.46
N ALA A 198 15.37 18.41 1.92
CA ALA A 198 16.59 18.64 2.68
C ALA A 198 17.66 19.40 1.88
N LYS A 199 17.74 19.18 0.57
CA LYS A 199 18.67 19.87 -0.34
C LYS A 199 18.08 21.14 -0.98
N ASN A 200 16.86 21.55 -0.61
CA ASN A 200 16.13 22.70 -1.16
C ASN A 200 16.04 22.69 -2.71
N ARG A 201 15.90 21.50 -3.31
CA ARG A 201 15.78 21.27 -4.76
C ARG A 201 14.32 21.32 -5.21
N ARG A 202 13.82 22.53 -5.49
CA ARG A 202 12.39 22.82 -5.66
C ARG A 202 11.80 22.24 -6.94
N VAL A 203 12.52 22.35 -8.07
CA VAL A 203 12.03 21.86 -9.36
C VAL A 203 11.92 20.34 -9.33
N GLU A 204 12.96 19.69 -8.81
CA GLU A 204 13.02 18.25 -8.64
C GLU A 204 11.95 17.76 -7.66
N LEU A 205 11.69 18.50 -6.58
CA LEU A 205 10.58 18.19 -5.66
C LEU A 205 9.21 18.29 -6.36
N ALA A 206 9.00 19.29 -7.21
CA ALA A 206 7.77 19.42 -7.99
C ALA A 206 7.61 18.25 -8.98
N LEU A 207 8.69 17.83 -9.64
CA LEU A 207 8.68 16.66 -10.52
C LEU A 207 8.37 15.36 -9.75
N VAL A 208 8.99 15.16 -8.59
CA VAL A 208 8.70 14.01 -7.72
C VAL A 208 7.24 14.03 -7.27
N ALA A 209 6.71 15.18 -6.87
CA ALA A 209 5.30 15.31 -6.50
C ALA A 209 4.36 15.00 -7.66
N ALA A 210 4.66 15.45 -8.89
CA ALA A 210 3.87 15.14 -10.07
C ALA A 210 3.87 13.63 -10.41
N ILE A 211 5.04 12.98 -10.35
CA ILE A 211 5.17 11.53 -10.54
C ILE A 211 4.40 10.80 -9.45
N PHE A 212 4.53 11.22 -8.19
CA PHE A 212 3.83 10.61 -7.08
C PHE A 212 2.31 10.71 -7.27
N THR A 213 1.76 11.88 -7.61
CA THR A 213 0.31 12.03 -7.90
C THR A 213 -0.20 11.04 -8.94
N LEU A 214 0.58 10.77 -9.99
CA LEU A 214 0.19 9.82 -11.03
C LEU A 214 0.44 8.36 -10.65
N ALA A 215 1.38 8.08 -9.74
CA ALA A 215 1.78 6.73 -9.35
C ALA A 215 0.97 6.18 -8.17
N TYR A 216 0.64 7.03 -7.18
CA TYR A 216 -0.05 6.62 -5.97
C TYR A 216 -0.84 7.77 -5.34
N SER A 217 -2.08 7.50 -4.95
CA SER A 217 -3.04 8.53 -4.56
C SER A 217 -2.70 9.26 -3.24
N ALA A 218 -1.80 8.73 -2.41
CA ALA A 218 -1.40 9.29 -1.12
C ALA A 218 -0.36 10.43 -1.18
N VAL A 219 -0.29 11.17 -2.29
CA VAL A 219 0.74 12.21 -2.54
C VAL A 219 0.79 13.33 -1.49
N HIS A 220 -0.33 13.63 -0.83
CA HIS A 220 -0.39 14.63 0.26
C HIS A 220 0.52 14.27 1.44
N PHE A 221 1.02 13.04 1.52
CA PHE A 221 2.06 12.65 2.47
C PHE A 221 3.34 13.51 2.34
N LEU A 222 3.70 13.99 1.15
CA LEU A 222 4.79 14.96 1.00
C LEU A 222 4.55 16.28 1.74
N ALA A 223 3.30 16.77 1.75
CA ALA A 223 2.92 17.96 2.50
C ALA A 223 2.96 17.71 4.02
N ILE A 224 2.59 16.51 4.46
CA ILE A 224 2.71 16.09 5.86
C ILE A 224 4.20 16.07 6.28
N LEU A 225 5.07 15.47 5.47
CA LEU A 225 6.52 15.46 5.71
C LEU A 225 7.10 16.88 5.75
N TRP A 226 6.67 17.75 4.83
CA TRP A 226 7.03 19.16 4.84
C TRP A 226 6.61 19.86 6.14
N ALA A 227 5.38 19.62 6.62
CA ALA A 227 4.86 20.23 7.83
C ALA A 227 5.67 19.80 9.06
N VAL A 228 5.93 18.49 9.21
CA VAL A 228 6.76 17.96 10.31
C VAL A 228 8.17 18.52 10.25
N ARG A 229 8.79 18.54 9.06
CA ARG A 229 10.11 19.15 8.89
C ARG A 229 10.09 20.62 9.34
N THR A 230 9.08 21.38 8.91
CA THR A 230 8.96 22.81 9.22
C THR A 230 8.81 23.07 10.71
N VAL A 231 7.94 22.32 11.40
CA VAL A 231 7.77 22.42 12.86
C VAL A 231 9.08 22.10 13.58
N LEU A 232 9.75 21.00 13.21
CA LEU A 232 10.99 20.59 13.86
C LEU A 232 12.13 21.58 13.59
N MET A 233 12.20 22.18 12.40
CA MET A 233 13.17 23.23 12.10
C MET A 233 12.94 24.49 12.95
N LEU A 234 11.68 24.86 13.20
CA LEU A 234 11.36 26.00 14.08
C LEU A 234 11.80 25.75 15.53
N VAL A 235 11.68 24.51 16.02
CA VAL A 235 12.11 24.10 17.37
C VAL A 235 13.63 23.96 17.46
N TRP A 236 14.26 23.30 16.46
CA TRP A 236 15.70 23.02 16.47
C TRP A 236 16.54 24.28 16.22
N GLY A 237 16.01 25.23 15.46
CA GLY A 237 16.69 26.44 15.05
C GLY A 237 17.23 26.35 13.62
N PRO A 238 17.58 27.52 13.05
CA PRO A 238 17.96 27.60 11.65
C PRO A 238 19.31 26.94 11.37
N GLU A 239 19.54 26.61 10.11
CA GLU A 239 20.85 26.15 9.65
C GLU A 239 21.95 27.19 9.94
N ARG A 240 23.20 26.73 10.11
CA ARG A 240 24.32 27.66 10.31
C ARG A 240 24.41 28.62 9.13
N GLY A 241 24.40 29.92 9.43
CA GLY A 241 24.43 30.98 8.41
C GLY A 241 23.05 31.37 7.85
N ALA A 242 21.98 30.67 8.22
CA ALA A 242 20.62 31.04 7.88
C ALA A 242 19.90 31.76 9.03
N THR A 243 18.93 32.60 8.69
CA THR A 243 17.98 33.18 9.66
C THR A 243 16.70 32.34 9.66
N ARG A 244 15.94 32.37 10.77
CA ARG A 244 14.61 31.73 10.82
C ARG A 244 13.70 32.22 9.69
N LYS A 245 13.74 33.53 9.37
CA LYS A 245 12.94 34.13 8.29
C LYS A 245 13.33 33.61 6.91
N SER A 246 14.62 33.54 6.61
CA SER A 246 15.09 33.04 5.30
C SER A 246 14.77 31.56 5.12
N GLU A 247 14.90 30.76 6.17
CA GLU A 247 14.59 29.33 6.14
C GLU A 247 13.09 29.08 6.03
N PHE A 248 12.26 29.79 6.79
CA PHE A 248 10.81 29.72 6.66
C PHE A 248 10.35 30.09 5.24
N LYS A 249 10.90 31.16 4.65
CA LYS A 249 10.64 31.53 3.25
C LYS A 249 11.04 30.42 2.28
N ALA A 250 12.22 29.79 2.47
CA ALA A 250 12.64 28.68 1.64
C ALA A 250 11.69 27.48 1.75
N ASN A 251 11.22 27.16 2.96
CA ASN A 251 10.26 26.09 3.18
C ASN A 251 8.90 26.38 2.54
N LEU A 252 8.43 27.62 2.54
CA LEU A 252 7.19 27.98 1.85
C LEU A 252 7.29 27.74 0.34
N TRP A 253 8.46 27.98 -0.26
CA TRP A 253 8.71 27.62 -1.66
C TRP A 253 8.76 26.11 -1.89
N LEU A 254 9.18 25.31 -0.91
CA LEU A 254 9.09 23.84 -1.00
C LEU A 254 7.63 23.37 -0.96
N LEU A 255 6.78 23.98 -0.11
CA LEU A 255 5.35 23.71 -0.13
C LEU A 255 4.74 24.08 -1.49
N ALA A 256 5.06 25.25 -2.02
CA ALA A 256 4.61 25.67 -3.34
C ALA A 256 5.05 24.70 -4.45
N ALA A 257 6.27 24.16 -4.37
CA ALA A 257 6.75 23.12 -5.28
C ALA A 257 5.97 21.81 -5.16
N ILE A 258 5.67 21.36 -3.94
CA ILE A 258 4.84 20.17 -3.70
C ILE A 258 3.44 20.36 -4.29
N LEU A 259 2.78 21.47 -3.97
CA LEU A 259 1.43 21.78 -4.46
C LEU A 259 1.40 21.96 -5.98
N GLY A 260 2.39 22.65 -6.55
CA GLY A 260 2.54 22.82 -7.99
C GLY A 260 2.79 21.49 -8.71
N GLY A 261 3.59 20.60 -8.12
CA GLY A 261 3.80 19.25 -8.62
C GLY A 261 2.55 18.39 -8.55
N ILE A 262 1.79 18.44 -7.44
CA ILE A 262 0.50 17.74 -7.33
C ILE A 262 -0.47 18.22 -8.41
N LEU A 263 -0.58 19.54 -8.59
CA LEU A 263 -1.42 20.13 -9.63
C LEU A 263 -0.97 19.67 -11.02
N LEU A 264 0.33 19.69 -11.31
CA LEU A 264 0.88 19.22 -12.58
C LEU A 264 0.54 17.74 -12.81
N GLY A 265 0.73 16.88 -11.80
CA GLY A 265 0.37 15.46 -11.89
C GLY A 265 -1.13 15.26 -12.16
N ALA A 266 -2.00 15.98 -11.45
CA ALA A 266 -3.44 15.92 -11.68
C ALA A 266 -3.83 16.41 -13.09
N LEU A 267 -3.15 17.43 -13.63
CA LEU A 267 -3.35 17.93 -14.99
C LEU A 267 -2.83 16.97 -16.07
N LEU A 268 -1.78 16.21 -15.77
CA LEU A 268 -1.24 15.18 -16.67
C LEU A 268 -2.04 13.88 -16.63
N HIS A 269 -2.90 13.68 -15.63
CA HIS A 269 -3.71 12.48 -15.51
C HIS A 269 -4.71 12.37 -16.69
N PRO A 270 -4.86 11.19 -17.34
CA PRO A 270 -5.71 11.04 -18.52
C PRO A 270 -7.18 11.43 -18.29
N ASN A 271 -7.71 11.13 -17.11
CA ASN A 271 -9.03 11.59 -16.67
C ASN A 271 -8.90 12.52 -15.46
N ARG A 272 -8.70 13.82 -15.72
CA ARG A 272 -8.44 14.85 -14.69
C ARG A 272 -9.62 15.02 -13.73
N ALA A 273 -10.83 15.11 -14.28
CA ALA A 273 -12.05 15.35 -13.50
C ALA A 273 -12.39 14.13 -12.63
N GLY A 274 -12.34 12.93 -13.20
CA GLY A 274 -12.52 11.69 -12.45
C GLY A 274 -11.48 11.52 -11.35
N PHE A 275 -10.21 11.87 -11.62
CA PHE A 275 -9.14 11.80 -10.62
C PHE A 275 -9.42 12.72 -9.44
N MET A 276 -9.79 13.98 -9.69
CA MET A 276 -10.12 14.94 -8.62
C MET A 276 -11.34 14.49 -7.81
N ARG A 277 -12.38 13.96 -8.47
CA ARG A 277 -13.56 13.40 -7.79
C ARG A 277 -13.17 12.22 -6.89
N MET A 278 -12.44 11.25 -7.42
CA MET A 278 -11.97 10.08 -6.68
C MET A 278 -11.06 10.48 -5.52
N TRP A 279 -10.11 11.39 -5.75
CA TRP A 279 -9.20 11.88 -4.72
C TRP A 279 -9.95 12.59 -3.58
N ALA A 280 -10.94 13.43 -3.92
CA ALA A 280 -11.79 14.09 -2.92
C ALA A 280 -12.61 13.08 -2.10
N VAL A 281 -13.17 12.06 -2.75
CA VAL A 281 -13.88 10.97 -2.04
C VAL A 281 -12.94 10.28 -1.06
N THR A 282 -11.78 9.80 -1.53
CA THR A 282 -10.86 9.00 -0.71
C THR A 282 -10.18 9.80 0.40
N TYR A 283 -9.84 11.08 0.19
CA TYR A 283 -8.99 11.84 1.12
C TYR A 283 -9.65 13.05 1.81
N LEU A 284 -10.86 13.43 1.39
CA LEU A 284 -11.64 14.44 2.11
C LEU A 284 -12.86 13.79 2.75
N LEU A 285 -13.73 13.18 1.93
CA LEU A 285 -15.03 12.69 2.39
C LEU A 285 -14.91 11.49 3.33
N VAL A 286 -14.09 10.49 2.99
CA VAL A 286 -13.88 9.31 3.84
C VAL A 286 -13.30 9.70 5.21
N PRO A 287 -12.17 10.44 5.30
CA PRO A 287 -11.66 10.89 6.60
C PRO A 287 -12.65 11.72 7.41
N ALA A 288 -13.44 12.59 6.77
CA ALA A 288 -14.49 13.33 7.47
C ALA A 288 -15.60 12.40 7.97
N GLY A 289 -15.97 11.36 7.23
CA GLY A 289 -16.94 10.35 7.66
C GLY A 289 -16.51 9.61 8.92
N ILE A 290 -15.20 9.40 9.10
CA ILE A 290 -14.62 8.77 10.31
C ILE A 290 -14.76 9.66 11.55
N LEU A 291 -14.78 10.99 11.39
CA LEU A 291 -14.99 11.93 12.50
C LEU A 291 -16.33 11.66 13.21
N LYS A 292 -16.45 12.04 14.49
CA LYS A 292 -17.65 11.80 15.30
C LYS A 292 -18.35 13.11 15.67
N GLY A 293 -19.69 13.08 15.73
CA GLY A 293 -20.53 14.20 16.17
C GLY A 293 -20.30 15.48 15.37
N ALA A 294 -20.27 16.62 16.06
CA ALA A 294 -20.14 17.96 15.48
C ALA A 294 -18.90 18.14 14.58
N ALA A 295 -17.81 17.40 14.82
CA ALA A 295 -16.62 17.47 13.98
C ALA A 295 -16.87 16.93 12.56
N ARG A 296 -17.71 15.88 12.42
CA ARG A 296 -18.13 15.36 11.12
C ARG A 296 -19.01 16.37 10.39
N GLU A 297 -20.01 16.90 11.08
CA GLU A 297 -20.95 17.88 10.52
C GLU A 297 -20.21 19.11 10.02
N THR A 298 -19.31 19.67 10.84
CA THR A 298 -18.50 20.83 10.46
C THR A 298 -17.62 20.55 9.24
N ALA A 299 -17.03 19.36 9.15
CA ALA A 299 -16.22 18.98 7.99
C ALA A 299 -17.06 18.84 6.72
N PHE A 300 -18.24 18.23 6.81
CA PHE A 300 -19.17 18.10 5.68
C PHE A 300 -19.72 19.45 5.22
N ASP A 301 -20.08 20.33 6.16
CA ASP A 301 -20.54 21.69 5.84
C ASP A 301 -19.45 22.51 5.15
N LEU A 302 -18.20 22.40 5.62
CA LEU A 302 -17.05 23.02 4.98
C LEU A 302 -16.87 22.51 3.55
N PHE A 303 -16.94 21.19 3.34
CA PHE A 303 -16.80 20.62 2.00
C PHE A 303 -17.96 21.00 1.08
N ALA A 304 -19.18 21.02 1.58
CA ALA A 304 -20.35 21.50 0.85
C ALA A 304 -20.18 22.98 0.44
N ALA A 305 -19.67 23.83 1.34
CA ALA A 305 -19.36 25.23 1.04
C ALA A 305 -18.26 25.39 -0.04
N LEU A 306 -17.36 24.42 -0.15
CA LEU A 306 -16.34 24.34 -1.20
C LEU A 306 -16.84 23.67 -2.50
N GLY A 307 -18.14 23.35 -2.59
CA GLY A 307 -18.73 22.66 -3.74
C GLY A 307 -18.43 21.16 -3.81
N ILE A 308 -17.88 20.58 -2.74
CA ILE A 308 -17.58 19.16 -2.60
C ILE A 308 -18.73 18.52 -1.82
N SER A 309 -19.83 18.23 -2.52
CA SER A 309 -20.97 17.53 -1.90
C SER A 309 -20.77 16.02 -1.97
N PRO A 310 -20.91 15.29 -0.85
CA PRO A 310 -20.82 13.83 -0.85
C PRO A 310 -21.98 13.16 -1.59
N GLY A 311 -23.13 13.84 -1.74
CA GLY A 311 -24.36 13.22 -2.24
C GLY A 311 -25.02 12.26 -1.25
N TYR A 312 -24.57 12.23 0.01
CA TYR A 312 -25.10 11.42 1.10
C TYR A 312 -25.03 12.18 2.44
N SER A 313 -25.85 11.72 3.39
CA SER A 313 -25.97 12.29 4.74
C SER A 313 -24.82 11.89 5.67
N THR A 314 -24.65 12.63 6.76
CA THR A 314 -23.68 12.31 7.84
C THR A 314 -24.01 10.99 8.56
N GLN A 315 -25.28 10.56 8.53
CA GLN A 315 -25.72 9.27 9.04
C GLN A 315 -25.27 8.11 8.14
N GLU A 316 -25.30 8.31 6.82
CA GLU A 316 -24.79 7.33 5.86
C GLU A 316 -23.27 7.26 5.93
N ALA A 317 -22.59 8.40 6.09
CA ALA A 317 -21.16 8.47 6.31
C ALA A 317 -20.72 7.71 7.59
N SER A 318 -21.59 7.62 8.61
CA SER A 318 -21.28 6.89 9.84
C SER A 318 -21.20 5.37 9.66
N ARG A 319 -21.69 4.87 8.52
CA ARG A 319 -21.72 3.44 8.18
C ARG A 319 -20.60 3.06 7.20
N MET A 320 -19.70 3.99 6.88
CA MET A 320 -18.54 3.73 6.02
C MET A 320 -17.73 2.57 6.59
N LEU A 321 -17.58 1.53 5.78
CA LEU A 321 -16.65 0.44 6.06
C LEU A 321 -15.25 0.91 5.69
N LEU A 322 -14.32 0.72 6.62
CA LEU A 322 -12.91 0.78 6.36
C LEU A 322 -12.39 -0.64 6.19
N GLY A 323 -11.42 -0.84 5.30
CA GLY A 323 -10.68 -2.09 5.28
C GLY A 323 -10.05 -2.37 6.65
N MET A 324 -9.89 -3.65 6.99
CA MET A 324 -9.27 -4.07 8.26
C MET A 324 -7.88 -3.45 8.49
N GLU A 325 -7.18 -3.07 7.42
CA GLU A 325 -5.91 -2.35 7.41
C GLU A 325 -5.93 -0.94 8.06
N PHE A 326 -7.12 -0.36 8.27
CA PHE A 326 -7.28 0.90 8.99
C PHE A 326 -7.44 0.73 10.50
N LEU A 327 -7.58 -0.51 10.98
CA LEU A 327 -7.67 -0.77 12.41
C LEU A 327 -6.28 -0.76 13.05
N PRO A 328 -6.16 -0.27 14.30
CA PRO A 328 -4.90 -0.30 15.02
C PRO A 328 -4.52 -1.73 15.41
N LEU A 329 -3.21 -2.02 15.44
CA LEU A 329 -2.68 -3.21 16.09
C LEU A 329 -2.93 -3.11 17.61
N ALA A 330 -3.43 -4.19 18.21
CA ALA A 330 -3.72 -4.25 19.64
C ALA A 330 -2.98 -5.41 20.31
N GLY A 331 -2.78 -5.30 21.63
CA GLY A 331 -2.29 -6.38 22.47
C GLY A 331 -0.90 -6.89 22.09
N THR A 332 -0.75 -8.21 22.03
CA THR A 332 0.51 -8.90 21.75
C THR A 332 1.01 -8.68 20.33
N ASP A 333 0.10 -8.48 19.36
CA ASP A 333 0.47 -8.33 17.96
C ASP A 333 1.25 -7.04 17.72
N LEU A 334 0.93 -5.97 18.45
CA LEU A 334 1.70 -4.73 18.42
C LEU A 334 3.12 -4.93 18.96
N LEU A 335 3.28 -5.69 20.04
CA LEU A 335 4.59 -5.96 20.63
C LEU A 335 5.45 -6.82 19.69
N VAL A 336 4.85 -7.82 19.04
CA VAL A 336 5.56 -8.68 18.09
C VAL A 336 5.90 -7.92 16.79
N ALA A 337 4.94 -7.17 16.24
CA ALA A 337 5.11 -6.45 14.97
C ALA A 337 5.97 -5.18 15.08
N GLY A 338 5.83 -4.43 16.19
CA GLY A 338 6.35 -3.08 16.33
C GLY A 338 7.50 -2.90 17.32
N SER A 339 7.86 -3.91 18.11
CA SER A 339 8.87 -3.76 19.18
C SER A 339 10.21 -3.24 18.67
N ALA A 340 10.70 -3.73 17.52
CA ALA A 340 11.96 -3.24 16.96
C ALA A 340 11.88 -1.76 16.58
N ALA A 341 10.79 -1.32 15.95
CA ALA A 341 10.56 0.07 15.58
C ALA A 341 10.36 0.99 16.80
N ILE A 342 9.76 0.49 17.89
CA ILE A 342 9.54 1.26 19.12
C ILE A 342 10.81 1.33 19.98
N LEU A 343 11.47 0.20 20.21
CA LEU A 343 12.61 0.09 21.12
C LEU A 343 13.88 0.69 20.53
N THR A 344 14.09 0.59 19.21
CA THR A 344 15.33 1.08 18.58
C THR A 344 15.55 2.58 18.81
N PRO A 345 14.59 3.48 18.53
CA PRO A 345 14.73 4.91 18.82
C PRO A 345 14.96 5.20 20.31
N MET A 346 14.29 4.47 21.21
CA MET A 346 14.47 4.63 22.67
C MET A 346 15.89 4.27 23.10
N LEU A 347 16.37 3.09 22.68
CA LEU A 347 17.72 2.61 23.00
C LEU A 347 18.80 3.50 22.40
N LEU A 348 18.62 3.98 21.17
CA LEU A 348 19.54 4.93 20.52
C LEU A 348 19.59 6.27 21.27
N THR A 349 18.45 6.75 21.74
CA THR A 349 18.38 7.97 22.56
C THR A 349 19.12 7.79 23.87
N LEU A 350 18.86 6.70 24.61
CA LEU A 350 19.56 6.37 25.86
C LEU A 350 21.07 6.21 25.67
N LEU A 351 21.49 5.54 24.60
CA LEU A 351 22.90 5.38 24.25
C LEU A 351 23.55 6.74 23.94
N SER A 352 22.84 7.61 23.22
CA SER A 352 23.32 8.95 22.89
C SER A 352 23.45 9.82 24.14
N LEU A 353 22.50 9.76 25.07
CA LEU A 353 22.58 10.43 26.37
C LEU A 353 23.79 9.93 27.18
N ARG A 354 23.97 8.61 27.27
CA ARG A 354 25.12 7.99 27.98
C ARG A 354 26.45 8.43 27.38
N LEU A 355 26.53 8.50 26.06
CA LEU A 355 27.73 8.94 25.35
C LEU A 355 27.82 10.47 25.26
N ARG A 356 26.81 11.23 25.73
CA ARG A 356 26.62 12.68 25.49
C ARG A 356 26.85 13.06 24.03
N HIS A 357 26.39 12.20 23.13
CA HIS A 357 26.34 12.45 21.70
C HIS A 357 25.13 13.32 21.38
N ARG A 358 25.32 14.32 20.52
CA ARG A 358 24.22 15.12 19.96
C ARG A 358 24.06 14.74 18.49
N PRO A 359 22.90 14.20 18.09
CA PRO A 359 22.66 13.86 16.69
C PRO A 359 22.70 15.13 15.82
N GLY A 360 23.09 14.96 14.55
CA GLY A 360 23.04 16.04 13.57
C GLY A 360 21.61 16.47 13.25
N ARG A 361 21.45 17.68 12.69
CA ARG A 361 20.13 18.25 12.35
C ARG A 361 19.30 17.30 11.48
N GLU A 362 19.85 16.78 10.39
CA GLU A 362 19.09 15.87 9.50
C GLU A 362 18.70 14.55 10.18
N ALA A 363 19.50 14.04 11.12
CA ALA A 363 19.12 12.85 11.90
C ALA A 363 17.91 13.13 12.80
N VAL A 364 17.82 14.34 13.37
CA VAL A 364 16.67 14.76 14.19
C VAL A 364 15.42 14.99 13.35
N LEU A 365 15.57 15.67 12.21
CA LEU A 365 14.45 15.93 11.31
C LEU A 365 13.89 14.62 10.74
N ALA A 366 14.75 13.72 10.28
CA ALA A 366 14.34 12.39 9.81
C ALA A 366 13.77 11.54 10.96
N GLY A 367 14.35 11.64 12.17
CA GLY A 367 13.84 10.99 13.37
C GLY A 367 12.41 11.44 13.72
N GLY A 368 12.11 12.72 13.63
CA GLY A 368 10.76 13.23 13.86
C GLY A 368 9.76 12.79 12.78
N ALA A 369 10.17 12.73 11.51
CA ALA A 369 9.36 12.12 10.45
C ALA A 369 9.11 10.63 10.71
N ALA A 370 10.13 9.88 11.16
CA ALA A 370 9.98 8.47 11.50
C ALA A 370 9.03 8.27 12.70
N VAL A 371 9.12 9.11 13.74
CA VAL A 371 8.21 9.08 14.89
C VAL A 371 6.77 9.38 14.47
N LEU A 372 6.54 10.33 13.56
CA LEU A 372 5.21 10.57 12.99
C LEU A 372 4.68 9.31 12.32
N VAL A 373 5.47 8.69 11.44
CA VAL A 373 5.03 7.48 10.72
C VAL A 373 4.80 6.32 11.67
N LEU A 374 5.62 6.17 12.72
CA LEU A 374 5.38 5.19 13.78
C LEU A 374 4.04 5.47 14.46
N PHE A 375 3.75 6.71 14.83
CA PHE A 375 2.45 7.07 15.38
C PHE A 375 1.30 6.72 14.43
N MET A 376 1.45 7.01 13.13
CA MET A 376 0.45 6.62 12.12
C MET A 376 0.28 5.09 12.04
N PHE A 377 1.37 4.32 12.11
CA PHE A 377 1.36 2.85 12.15
C PHE A 377 0.64 2.30 13.39
N LEU A 378 0.87 2.90 14.56
CA LEU A 378 0.16 2.53 15.78
C LEU A 378 -1.36 2.74 15.67
N ASN A 379 -1.80 3.64 14.78
CA ASN A 379 -3.21 3.90 14.53
C ASN A 379 -3.77 3.11 13.33
N SER A 380 -2.93 2.72 12.36
CA SER A 380 -3.33 1.97 11.17
C SER A 380 -2.18 1.13 10.61
N LEU A 381 -2.46 -0.16 10.43
CA LEU A 381 -1.55 -1.14 9.82
C LEU A 381 -0.96 -0.69 8.47
N ARG A 382 -1.72 0.10 7.71
CA ARG A 382 -1.32 0.60 6.39
C ARG A 382 0.02 1.35 6.40
N PHE A 383 0.39 1.99 7.51
CA PHE A 383 1.64 2.76 7.58
C PHE A 383 2.89 1.90 7.86
N ALA A 384 2.76 0.59 8.06
CA ALA A 384 3.90 -0.32 8.24
C ALA A 384 4.89 -0.25 7.07
N GLU A 385 4.35 -0.11 5.85
CA GLU A 385 5.06 0.04 4.57
C GLU A 385 6.02 1.23 4.55
N ILE A 386 5.63 2.32 5.21
CA ILE A 386 6.37 3.59 5.24
C ILE A 386 7.29 3.62 6.48
N MET A 387 6.87 2.98 7.57
CA MET A 387 7.58 2.98 8.85
C MET A 387 8.98 2.40 8.73
N GLY A 388 9.13 1.19 8.18
CA GLY A 388 10.43 0.52 8.04
C GLY A 388 11.47 1.39 7.32
N PRO A 389 11.18 1.91 6.12
CA PRO A 389 12.08 2.78 5.36
C PRO A 389 12.45 4.10 6.06
N PHE A 390 11.50 4.82 6.65
CA PHE A 390 11.80 6.07 7.37
C PHE A 390 12.54 5.83 8.68
N MET A 391 12.25 4.73 9.39
CA MET A 391 13.01 4.32 10.57
C MET A 391 14.45 3.92 10.21
N ALA A 392 14.64 3.16 9.13
CA ALA A 392 15.98 2.80 8.65
C ALA A 392 16.80 4.05 8.28
N LEU A 393 16.17 5.04 7.64
CA LEU A 393 16.79 6.34 7.37
C LEU A 393 17.20 7.06 8.67
N ALA A 394 16.28 7.23 9.61
CA ALA A 394 16.54 7.92 10.87
C ALA A 394 17.64 7.23 11.69
N VAL A 395 17.56 5.91 11.82
CA VAL A 395 18.55 5.09 12.54
C VAL A 395 19.91 5.15 11.85
N GLY A 396 19.96 5.06 10.51
CA GLY A 396 21.20 5.14 9.74
C GLY A 396 21.92 6.48 9.92
N LEU A 397 21.19 7.60 9.82
CA LEU A 397 21.74 8.94 10.06
C LEU A 397 22.23 9.11 11.49
N TRP A 398 21.45 8.63 12.46
CA TRP A 398 21.80 8.74 13.87
C TRP A 398 23.04 7.92 14.20
N LEU A 399 23.08 6.65 13.81
CA LEU A 399 24.21 5.75 14.09
C LEU A 399 25.49 6.18 13.37
N ASP A 400 25.42 6.62 12.11
CA ASP A 400 26.61 7.14 11.42
C ASP A 400 27.19 8.35 12.16
N SER A 401 26.34 9.29 12.59
CA SER A 401 26.79 10.43 13.39
C SER A 401 27.38 10.01 14.74
N LEU A 402 26.80 9.01 15.41
CA LEU A 402 27.27 8.49 16.68
C LEU A 402 28.63 7.81 16.53
N PHE A 403 28.81 7.01 15.49
CA PHE A 403 30.06 6.28 15.22
C PHE A 403 31.22 7.20 14.87
N ARG A 404 30.94 8.38 14.32
CA ARG A 404 31.95 9.43 14.10
C ARG A 404 32.29 10.24 15.35
N SER A 405 31.51 10.12 16.43
CA SER A 405 31.77 10.89 17.65
C SER A 405 33.09 10.49 18.31
N ARG A 406 33.84 11.48 18.82
CA ARG A 406 35.14 11.26 19.50
C ARG A 406 35.03 10.25 20.65
N ARG A 407 33.90 10.25 21.35
CA ARG A 407 33.66 9.36 22.50
C ARG A 407 33.41 7.92 22.07
N TRP A 408 32.72 7.70 20.95
CA TRP A 408 32.59 6.36 20.37
C TRP A 408 33.96 5.83 19.92
N GLN A 409 34.75 6.65 19.23
CA GLN A 409 36.11 6.28 18.81
C GLN A 409 37.01 5.97 20.02
N ALA A 410 36.92 6.76 21.10
CA ALA A 410 37.65 6.50 22.34
C ALA A 410 37.20 5.19 23.02
N LEU A 411 35.90 4.91 23.04
CA LEU A 411 35.37 3.64 23.55
C LEU A 411 35.88 2.45 22.72
N GLN A 412 35.97 2.62 21.40
CA GLN A 412 36.48 1.61 20.48
C GLN A 412 37.96 1.30 20.72
N GLY A 413 38.79 2.31 20.99
CA GLY A 413 40.18 2.10 21.38
C GLY A 413 40.33 1.44 22.75
N ARG A 414 39.49 1.80 23.74
CA ARG A 414 39.61 1.30 25.13
C ARG A 414 39.03 -0.09 25.35
N ARG A 415 37.99 -0.49 24.60
CA ARG A 415 37.26 -1.75 24.82
C ARG A 415 36.95 -2.48 23.51
N PRO A 416 37.98 -2.88 22.73
CA PRO A 416 37.78 -3.51 21.42
C PRO A 416 37.03 -4.85 21.54
N LEU A 417 37.30 -5.64 22.59
CA LEU A 417 36.62 -6.92 22.84
C LEU A 417 35.12 -6.75 23.11
N LEU A 418 34.73 -5.71 23.87
CA LEU A 418 33.32 -5.42 24.14
C LEU A 418 32.59 -5.07 22.84
N LEU A 419 33.19 -4.23 21.99
CA LEU A 419 32.59 -3.87 20.70
C LEU A 419 32.53 -5.06 19.74
N LEU A 420 33.54 -5.94 19.74
CA LEU A 420 33.49 -7.17 18.97
C LEU A 420 32.33 -8.07 19.44
N ARG A 421 32.15 -8.21 20.76
CA ARG A 421 31.02 -8.95 21.34
C ARG A 421 29.67 -8.32 20.97
N LEU A 422 29.55 -6.99 21.02
CA LEU A 422 28.34 -6.27 20.61
C LEU A 422 28.05 -6.42 19.12
N LYS A 423 29.08 -6.37 18.25
CA LYS A 423 28.93 -6.63 16.82
C LYS A 423 28.46 -8.06 16.55
N LYS A 424 29.05 -9.04 17.22
CA LYS A 424 28.62 -10.45 17.13
C LYS A 424 27.19 -10.63 17.64
N ALA A 425 26.86 -10.08 18.81
CA ALA A 425 25.50 -10.13 19.36
C ALA A 425 24.48 -9.45 18.42
N GLY A 426 24.82 -8.29 17.86
CA GLY A 426 23.98 -7.61 16.87
C GLY A 426 23.79 -8.42 15.60
N ALA A 427 24.85 -9.05 15.07
CA ALA A 427 24.75 -9.95 13.92
C ALA A 427 23.91 -11.19 14.22
N THR A 428 24.06 -11.79 15.39
CA THR A 428 23.24 -12.92 15.85
C THR A 428 21.77 -12.53 15.99
N LEU A 429 21.48 -11.38 16.61
CA LEU A 429 20.12 -10.86 16.73
C LEU A 429 19.50 -10.55 15.36
N ALA A 430 20.26 -9.97 14.44
CA ALA A 430 19.81 -9.71 13.08
C ALA A 430 19.50 -11.01 12.33
N LEU A 431 20.34 -12.04 12.48
CA LEU A 431 20.10 -13.37 11.91
C LEU A 431 18.85 -14.02 12.51
N LEU A 432 18.70 -13.99 13.84
CA LEU A 432 17.51 -14.53 14.52
C LEU A 432 16.23 -13.79 14.09
N ALA A 433 16.27 -12.47 13.98
CA ALA A 433 15.14 -11.67 13.52
C ALA A 433 14.81 -11.98 12.05
N ALA A 434 15.81 -12.10 11.18
CA ALA A 434 15.60 -12.50 9.79
C ALA A 434 15.00 -13.91 9.70
N THR A 435 15.52 -14.88 10.46
CA THR A 435 14.97 -16.24 10.51
C THR A 435 13.55 -16.28 11.08
N ALA A 436 13.25 -15.49 12.11
CA ALA A 436 11.92 -15.40 12.69
C ALA A 436 10.91 -14.80 11.69
N VAL A 437 11.28 -13.72 11.01
CA VAL A 437 10.46 -13.11 9.95
C VAL A 437 10.23 -14.11 8.82
N MET A 438 11.28 -14.77 8.34
CA MET A 438 11.15 -15.82 7.31
C MET A 438 10.28 -16.99 7.78
N GLY A 439 10.45 -17.42 9.03
CA GLY A 439 9.65 -18.48 9.65
C GLY A 439 8.16 -18.11 9.74
N SER A 440 7.84 -16.88 10.15
CA SER A 440 6.47 -16.36 10.15
C SER A 440 5.87 -16.32 8.75
N LEU A 441 6.61 -15.82 7.74
CA LEU A 441 6.14 -15.80 6.35
C LEU A 441 5.94 -17.20 5.76
N ILE A 442 6.71 -18.18 6.23
CA ILE A 442 6.55 -19.59 5.86
C ILE A 442 5.31 -20.19 6.55
N ALA A 443 5.10 -19.89 7.83
CA ALA A 443 4.03 -20.44 8.65
C ALA A 443 2.64 -19.85 8.36
N ASP A 444 2.56 -18.61 7.88
CA ASP A 444 1.29 -17.86 7.77
C ASP A 444 0.41 -18.31 6.60
N ARG A 445 0.88 -19.21 5.72
CA ARG A 445 0.09 -19.68 4.58
C ARG A 445 0.34 -21.13 4.25
N ASP A 446 -0.72 -21.93 4.33
CA ASP A 446 -0.77 -23.21 3.63
C ASP A 446 -0.86 -22.92 2.12
N PRO A 447 0.20 -23.18 1.33
CA PRO A 447 0.19 -22.94 -0.12
C PRO A 447 -0.82 -23.84 -0.87
N ASN A 448 -1.47 -24.79 -0.17
CA ASN A 448 -2.44 -25.72 -0.72
C ASN A 448 -3.88 -25.23 -0.63
N LEU A 449 -4.17 -24.21 0.18
CA LEU A 449 -5.51 -23.61 0.18
C LEU A 449 -5.79 -23.05 -1.22
N PRO A 450 -6.84 -23.53 -1.92
CA PRO A 450 -7.27 -22.89 -3.15
C PRO A 450 -7.48 -21.39 -2.87
N VAL A 451 -7.23 -20.54 -3.86
CA VAL A 451 -7.62 -19.14 -3.70
C VAL A 451 -9.13 -19.16 -3.57
N PRO A 452 -9.73 -18.58 -2.51
CA PRO A 452 -11.18 -18.50 -2.48
C PRO A 452 -11.63 -17.67 -3.70
N TRP A 453 -12.91 -17.72 -4.11
CA TRP A 453 -13.46 -17.12 -5.35
C TRP A 453 -12.89 -17.57 -6.72
N ARG A 454 -11.66 -18.11 -6.82
CA ARG A 454 -11.03 -18.44 -8.13
C ARG A 454 -11.90 -19.37 -8.96
N ASP A 455 -12.32 -20.50 -8.40
CA ASP A 455 -13.02 -21.52 -9.17
C ASP A 455 -14.44 -21.08 -9.52
N ALA A 456 -15.12 -20.36 -8.62
CA ALA A 456 -16.38 -19.67 -8.90
C ALA A 456 -16.24 -18.65 -10.04
N ALA A 457 -15.16 -17.86 -10.04
CA ALA A 457 -14.88 -16.89 -11.10
C ALA A 457 -14.57 -17.58 -12.43
N LEU A 458 -13.74 -18.63 -12.44
CA LEU A 458 -13.48 -19.40 -13.67
C LEU A 458 -14.77 -20.01 -14.23
N PHE A 459 -15.63 -20.58 -13.38
CA PHE A 459 -16.95 -21.03 -13.80
C PHE A 459 -17.77 -19.88 -14.42
N MET A 460 -17.83 -18.73 -13.76
CA MET A 460 -18.54 -17.55 -14.27
C MET A 460 -17.99 -17.08 -15.62
N ARG A 461 -16.67 -17.05 -15.79
CA ARG A 461 -16.01 -16.70 -17.05
C ARG A 461 -16.48 -17.61 -18.17
N ASP A 462 -16.41 -18.92 -17.94
CA ASP A 462 -16.73 -19.94 -18.94
C ASP A 462 -18.23 -19.96 -19.26
N ALA A 463 -19.09 -19.77 -18.25
CA ALA A 463 -20.53 -19.69 -18.41
C ALA A 463 -21.03 -18.38 -19.05
N ALA A 464 -20.29 -17.29 -18.92
CA ALA A 464 -20.68 -15.98 -19.42
C ALA A 464 -20.54 -15.89 -20.95
N GLY A 465 -19.53 -16.54 -21.52
CA GLY A 465 -19.17 -16.36 -22.93
C GLY A 465 -19.06 -14.87 -23.27
N ASP A 466 -19.80 -14.43 -24.29
CA ASP A 466 -19.85 -13.03 -24.74
C ASP A 466 -20.99 -12.21 -24.11
N SER A 467 -21.82 -12.82 -23.26
CA SER A 467 -23.07 -12.21 -22.77
C SER A 467 -22.89 -11.13 -21.69
N ARG A 468 -21.69 -10.99 -21.13
CA ARG A 468 -21.33 -10.02 -20.07
C ARG A 468 -22.36 -9.91 -18.94
N PRO A 469 -22.62 -11.01 -18.20
CA PRO A 469 -23.61 -11.01 -17.15
C PRO A 469 -23.19 -10.06 -16.02
N LYS A 470 -24.16 -9.33 -15.48
CA LYS A 470 -23.94 -8.47 -14.32
C LYS A 470 -24.03 -9.28 -13.03
N VAL A 471 -22.96 -9.25 -12.24
CA VAL A 471 -22.79 -10.02 -11.02
C VAL A 471 -23.03 -9.14 -9.80
N TYR A 472 -24.08 -9.43 -9.04
CA TYR A 472 -24.28 -8.89 -7.71
C TYR A 472 -23.35 -9.59 -6.71
N HIS A 473 -22.61 -8.82 -5.93
CA HIS A 473 -21.76 -9.32 -4.85
C HIS A 473 -21.89 -8.38 -3.65
N THR A 474 -21.82 -8.93 -2.42
CA THR A 474 -22.04 -8.17 -1.17
C THR A 474 -20.75 -7.54 -0.62
N GLN A 475 -19.61 -7.85 -1.22
CA GLN A 475 -18.28 -7.53 -0.73
C GLN A 475 -17.48 -6.80 -1.81
N TRP A 476 -16.92 -5.63 -1.51
CA TRP A 476 -16.12 -4.89 -2.50
C TRP A 476 -14.71 -5.47 -2.68
N ASP A 477 -14.23 -6.25 -1.70
CA ASP A 477 -12.88 -6.82 -1.63
C ASP A 477 -12.74 -8.16 -2.35
N VAL A 478 -13.86 -8.79 -2.77
CA VAL A 478 -13.82 -9.95 -3.69
C VAL A 478 -13.66 -9.52 -5.15
N PHE A 479 -13.99 -8.27 -5.49
CA PHE A 479 -13.93 -7.75 -6.85
C PHE A 479 -12.57 -7.97 -7.53
N PRO A 480 -11.40 -7.68 -6.92
CA PRO A 480 -10.11 -7.87 -7.57
C PRO A 480 -9.91 -9.31 -8.08
N GLY A 481 -10.34 -10.30 -7.30
CA GLY A 481 -10.26 -11.70 -7.68
C GLY A 481 -11.24 -12.08 -8.78
N LEU A 482 -12.51 -11.66 -8.64
CA LEU A 482 -13.54 -11.92 -9.65
C LEU A 482 -13.16 -11.30 -10.99
N PHE A 483 -12.81 -10.01 -11.00
CA PHE A 483 -12.37 -9.27 -12.18
C PHE A 483 -11.12 -9.86 -12.83
N PHE A 484 -10.18 -10.38 -12.02
CA PHE A 484 -8.99 -11.01 -12.54
C PHE A 484 -9.29 -12.32 -13.26
N TYR A 485 -10.13 -13.20 -12.71
CA TYR A 485 -10.41 -14.51 -13.29
C TYR A 485 -11.57 -14.53 -14.29
N ALA A 486 -12.52 -13.60 -14.18
CA ALA A 486 -13.70 -13.46 -15.04
C ALA A 486 -13.87 -12.02 -15.58
N PRO A 487 -12.91 -11.51 -16.36
CA PRO A 487 -12.97 -10.15 -16.89
C PRO A 487 -14.09 -9.93 -17.92
N ASN A 488 -14.78 -10.99 -18.34
CA ASN A 488 -15.95 -10.91 -19.23
C ASN A 488 -17.28 -10.77 -18.48
N CYS A 489 -17.26 -10.51 -17.17
CA CYS A 489 -18.45 -10.18 -16.37
C CYS A 489 -18.42 -8.70 -15.93
N ASP A 490 -19.60 -8.15 -15.65
CA ASP A 490 -19.75 -6.82 -15.06
C ASP A 490 -19.99 -6.94 -13.55
N TYR A 491 -19.40 -6.06 -12.76
CA TYR A 491 -19.52 -6.06 -11.30
C TYR A 491 -20.04 -4.72 -10.78
N LEU A 492 -20.49 -4.70 -9.53
CA LEU A 492 -21.11 -3.51 -8.96
C LEU A 492 -20.06 -2.46 -8.57
N VAL A 493 -19.17 -2.83 -7.66
CA VAL A 493 -18.18 -1.94 -7.04
C VAL A 493 -16.94 -2.73 -6.67
N GLY A 494 -15.78 -2.10 -6.68
CA GLY A 494 -14.53 -2.71 -6.25
C GLY A 494 -13.58 -1.71 -5.64
N MET A 495 -12.49 -2.21 -5.05
CA MET A 495 -11.37 -1.45 -4.48
C MET A 495 -11.72 -0.61 -3.23
N ASP A 496 -12.79 0.18 -3.25
CA ASP A 496 -13.22 1.04 -2.15
C ASP A 496 -14.77 1.09 -2.12
N PRO A 497 -15.42 0.66 -1.03
CA PRO A 497 -16.89 0.64 -0.95
C PRO A 497 -17.48 2.05 -0.97
N ASN A 498 -16.70 3.07 -0.62
CA ASN A 498 -17.14 4.45 -0.60
C ASN A 498 -17.35 5.02 -2.01
N TYR A 499 -16.84 4.35 -3.05
CA TYR A 499 -17.10 4.71 -4.44
C TYR A 499 -18.55 4.44 -4.84
N MET A 500 -19.20 3.42 -4.28
CA MET A 500 -20.64 3.24 -4.48
C MET A 500 -21.42 4.26 -3.65
N LEU A 501 -21.04 4.49 -2.41
CA LEU A 501 -21.72 5.48 -1.55
C LEU A 501 -21.74 6.88 -2.17
N ALA A 502 -20.62 7.32 -2.76
CA ALA A 502 -20.50 8.61 -3.44
C ALA A 502 -21.15 8.65 -4.84
N HIS A 503 -21.60 7.51 -5.35
CA HIS A 503 -22.31 7.38 -6.61
C HIS A 503 -23.83 7.28 -6.38
N ASP A 504 -24.27 6.35 -5.51
CA ASP A 504 -25.66 6.09 -5.18
C ASP A 504 -25.77 5.55 -3.73
N ALA A 505 -26.20 6.42 -2.83
CA ALA A 505 -26.31 6.11 -1.40
C ALA A 505 -27.39 5.07 -1.09
N GLU A 506 -28.45 5.00 -1.90
CA GLU A 506 -29.53 4.03 -1.72
C GLU A 506 -29.05 2.62 -2.06
N LYS A 507 -28.34 2.47 -3.19
CA LYS A 507 -27.69 1.21 -3.58
C LYS A 507 -26.67 0.76 -2.53
N SER A 508 -25.81 1.68 -2.09
CA SER A 508 -24.83 1.40 -1.03
C SER A 508 -25.50 0.91 0.25
N ARG A 509 -26.61 1.54 0.65
CA ARG A 509 -27.38 1.15 1.84
C ARG A 509 -27.95 -0.26 1.70
N LEU A 510 -28.49 -0.63 0.54
CA LEU A 510 -29.01 -1.97 0.31
C LEU A 510 -27.92 -3.04 0.39
N ILE A 511 -26.75 -2.81 -0.21
CA ILE A 511 -25.61 -3.74 -0.07
C ILE A 511 -25.23 -3.91 1.40
N TRP A 512 -25.16 -2.81 2.16
CA TRP A 512 -24.82 -2.87 3.58
C TRP A 512 -25.89 -3.57 4.42
N ASP A 513 -27.16 -3.30 4.17
CA ASP A 513 -28.25 -3.99 4.87
C ASP A 513 -28.17 -5.50 4.61
N VAL A 514 -27.90 -5.93 3.38
CA VAL A 514 -27.66 -7.34 3.05
C VAL A 514 -26.40 -7.88 3.74
N TYR A 515 -25.29 -7.13 3.71
CA TYR A 515 -24.03 -7.53 4.36
C TYR A 515 -24.20 -7.75 5.87
N TYR A 516 -24.93 -6.87 6.56
CA TYR A 516 -25.24 -7.00 7.98
C TYR A 516 -26.41 -7.95 8.29
N GLY A 517 -26.91 -8.69 7.30
CA GLY A 517 -27.93 -9.73 7.47
C GLY A 517 -29.36 -9.22 7.64
N LYS A 518 -29.64 -7.95 7.30
CA LYS A 518 -31.00 -7.41 7.22
C LYS A 518 -31.66 -7.81 5.90
N VAL A 519 -31.99 -9.10 5.82
CA VAL A 519 -32.63 -9.71 4.66
C VAL A 519 -34.09 -10.05 4.99
N ASP A 520 -35.00 -9.73 4.08
CA ASP A 520 -36.44 -9.97 4.18
C ASP A 520 -36.99 -10.47 2.82
N ASP A 521 -38.26 -10.83 2.77
CA ASP A 521 -38.89 -11.34 1.54
C ASP A 521 -38.83 -10.33 0.37
N ALA A 522 -38.70 -9.03 0.64
CA ALA A 522 -38.57 -7.99 -0.37
C ALA A 522 -37.13 -7.76 -0.85
N THR A 523 -36.12 -8.35 -0.18
CA THR A 523 -34.69 -8.14 -0.50
C THR A 523 -34.34 -8.49 -1.94
N LEU A 524 -34.70 -9.67 -2.45
CA LEU A 524 -34.42 -10.07 -3.83
C LEU A 524 -35.07 -9.12 -4.84
N GLY A 525 -36.33 -8.74 -4.60
CA GLY A 525 -37.03 -7.77 -5.46
C GLY A 525 -36.37 -6.40 -5.47
N ARG A 526 -35.86 -5.92 -4.33
CA ARG A 526 -35.05 -4.69 -4.25
C ARG A 526 -33.75 -4.83 -5.05
N ILE A 527 -33.03 -5.93 -4.87
CA ILE A 527 -31.78 -6.21 -5.62
C ILE A 527 -32.04 -6.22 -7.14
N GLN A 528 -33.07 -6.92 -7.59
CA GLN A 528 -33.45 -7.01 -9.00
C GLN A 528 -33.82 -5.65 -9.58
N ARG A 529 -34.60 -4.83 -8.86
CA ARG A 529 -34.99 -3.50 -9.32
C ARG A 529 -33.81 -2.53 -9.41
N MET A 530 -32.95 -2.51 -8.38
CA MET A 530 -31.89 -1.50 -8.26
C MET A 530 -30.64 -1.86 -9.07
N PHE A 531 -30.21 -3.11 -9.05
CA PHE A 531 -28.95 -3.53 -9.68
C PHE A 531 -29.16 -4.26 -11.01
N LYS A 532 -30.34 -4.87 -11.21
CA LYS A 532 -30.67 -5.71 -12.38
C LYS A 532 -29.59 -6.78 -12.65
N PRO A 533 -29.17 -7.57 -11.64
CA PRO A 533 -28.13 -8.56 -11.85
C PRO A 533 -28.66 -9.76 -12.62
N ASP A 534 -27.79 -10.38 -13.42
CA ASP A 534 -28.05 -11.70 -13.98
C ASP A 534 -27.66 -12.80 -12.98
N TRP A 535 -26.55 -12.59 -12.26
CA TRP A 535 -26.01 -13.55 -11.28
C TRP A 535 -25.78 -12.91 -9.91
N LEU A 536 -25.81 -13.72 -8.86
CA LEU A 536 -25.44 -13.38 -7.49
C LEU A 536 -24.26 -14.25 -7.07
N TYR A 537 -23.13 -13.62 -6.76
CA TYR A 537 -22.01 -14.27 -6.07
C TYR A 537 -22.21 -14.10 -4.56
N VAL A 538 -22.18 -15.21 -3.82
CA VAL A 538 -22.41 -15.21 -2.37
C VAL A 538 -21.35 -16.04 -1.67
N ASP A 539 -20.74 -15.42 -0.67
CA ASP A 539 -19.95 -16.08 0.37
C ASP A 539 -20.79 -16.12 1.66
N SER A 540 -21.26 -17.32 2.03
CA SER A 540 -22.10 -17.52 3.21
C SER A 540 -21.30 -17.58 4.52
N ASN A 541 -19.97 -17.61 4.49
CA ASN A 541 -19.17 -17.42 5.70
C ASN A 541 -19.16 -15.95 6.10
N ILE A 542 -19.15 -15.04 5.12
CA ILE A 542 -19.19 -13.60 5.38
C ILE A 542 -20.62 -13.10 5.55
N THR A 543 -21.55 -13.57 4.70
CA THR A 543 -22.96 -13.13 4.71
C THR A 543 -23.92 -14.31 4.96
N PRO A 544 -23.87 -14.96 6.14
CA PRO A 544 -24.60 -16.20 6.40
C PRO A 544 -26.12 -16.06 6.25
N ALA A 545 -26.69 -14.95 6.71
CA ALA A 545 -28.11 -14.67 6.57
C ALA A 545 -28.53 -14.55 5.09
N PHE A 546 -27.71 -13.89 4.26
CA PHE A 546 -27.98 -13.76 2.82
C PHE A 546 -27.77 -15.07 2.06
N GLY A 547 -26.75 -15.86 2.43
CA GLY A 547 -26.55 -17.20 1.90
C GLY A 547 -27.75 -18.11 2.15
N LYS A 548 -28.25 -18.14 3.39
CA LYS A 548 -29.49 -18.88 3.74
C LYS A 548 -30.69 -18.37 2.95
N TYR A 549 -30.87 -17.05 2.86
CA TYR A 549 -31.93 -16.43 2.08
C TYR A 549 -31.89 -16.84 0.60
N CYS A 550 -30.71 -16.87 -0.03
CA CYS A 550 -30.57 -17.30 -1.43
C CYS A 550 -31.02 -18.75 -1.63
N GLU A 551 -30.64 -19.66 -0.73
CA GLU A 551 -31.08 -21.06 -0.76
C GLU A 551 -32.62 -21.20 -0.60
N GLU A 552 -33.24 -20.39 0.26
CA GLU A 552 -34.71 -20.32 0.36
C GLU A 552 -35.35 -19.81 -0.95
N GLN A 553 -34.74 -18.83 -1.63
CA GLN A 553 -35.21 -18.34 -2.92
C GLN A 553 -35.01 -19.35 -4.06
N VAL A 554 -34.03 -20.25 -3.96
CA VAL A 554 -33.89 -21.40 -4.86
C VAL A 554 -35.08 -22.36 -4.69
N GLN A 555 -35.48 -22.66 -3.46
CA GLN A 555 -36.67 -23.50 -3.20
C GLN A 555 -37.96 -22.87 -3.71
N LYS A 556 -38.06 -21.53 -3.66
CA LYS A 556 -39.19 -20.75 -4.21
C LYS A 556 -39.13 -20.61 -5.75
N GLY A 557 -38.10 -21.12 -6.42
CA GLY A 557 -37.91 -21.02 -7.88
C GLY A 557 -37.57 -19.62 -8.39
N ALA A 558 -37.20 -18.69 -7.51
CA ALA A 558 -36.82 -17.32 -7.86
C ALA A 558 -35.33 -17.20 -8.23
N LEU A 559 -34.50 -18.10 -7.71
CA LEU A 559 -33.09 -18.25 -8.06
C LEU A 559 -32.80 -19.68 -8.53
N GLU A 560 -31.79 -19.83 -9.35
CA GLU A 560 -31.22 -21.13 -9.75
C GLU A 560 -29.78 -21.17 -9.24
N ARG A 561 -29.42 -22.15 -8.40
CA ARG A 561 -28.01 -22.33 -8.00
C ARG A 561 -27.25 -22.99 -9.15
N ILE A 562 -26.41 -22.21 -9.81
CA ILE A 562 -25.65 -22.63 -11.00
C ILE A 562 -24.23 -23.09 -10.67
N TYR A 563 -23.72 -22.72 -9.49
CA TYR A 563 -22.42 -23.17 -9.01
C TYR A 563 -22.37 -23.26 -7.48
N LYS A 564 -21.61 -24.23 -6.98
CA LYS A 564 -21.23 -24.36 -5.58
C LYS A 564 -19.78 -24.86 -5.54
N ASP A 565 -18.93 -24.13 -4.81
CA ASP A 565 -17.50 -24.47 -4.73
C ASP A 565 -17.31 -25.79 -3.97
N ALA A 566 -16.43 -26.64 -4.49
CA ALA A 566 -16.18 -27.98 -3.95
C ALA A 566 -15.34 -27.93 -2.66
N TYR A 567 -14.42 -26.97 -2.56
CA TYR A 567 -13.54 -26.80 -1.40
C TYR A 567 -14.16 -25.81 -0.40
N TYR A 568 -14.55 -24.65 -0.89
CA TYR A 568 -15.19 -23.58 -0.12
C TYR A 568 -16.70 -23.67 -0.23
N SER A 569 -17.31 -24.71 0.36
CA SER A 569 -18.76 -24.98 0.23
C SER A 569 -19.73 -23.84 0.64
N HIS A 570 -19.22 -22.77 1.25
CA HIS A 570 -19.92 -21.53 1.55
C HIS A 570 -19.98 -20.54 0.36
N ILE A 571 -19.19 -20.76 -0.69
CA ILE A 571 -19.17 -19.96 -1.92
C ILE A 571 -20.13 -20.60 -2.94
N ALA A 572 -21.05 -19.81 -3.46
CA ALA A 572 -21.99 -20.22 -4.48
C ALA A 572 -22.31 -19.08 -5.45
N VAL A 573 -22.72 -19.45 -6.67
CA VAL A 573 -23.24 -18.53 -7.69
C VAL A 573 -24.68 -18.92 -8.02
N TYR A 574 -25.56 -17.93 -8.01
CA TYR A 574 -26.98 -18.10 -8.30
C TYR A 574 -27.35 -17.28 -9.53
N ARG A 575 -28.14 -17.85 -10.43
CA ARG A 575 -28.75 -17.14 -11.56
C ARG A 575 -30.13 -16.63 -11.15
N VAL A 576 -30.43 -15.40 -11.55
CA VAL A 576 -31.76 -14.81 -11.37
C VAL A 576 -32.73 -15.39 -12.40
N VAL A 577 -33.81 -16.02 -11.93
CA VAL A 577 -34.86 -16.54 -12.82
C VAL A 577 -35.77 -15.39 -13.22
N LYS A 578 -35.63 -14.90 -14.45
CA LYS A 578 -36.55 -13.91 -15.03
C LYS A 578 -37.87 -14.64 -15.28
N LYS A 579 -38.92 -14.35 -14.49
CA LYS A 579 -40.28 -14.83 -14.82
C LYS A 579 -40.61 -14.30 -16.21
N GLY A 580 -40.89 -15.20 -17.16
CA GLY A 580 -41.34 -14.82 -18.50
C GLY A 580 -42.51 -13.85 -18.38
N GLY A 581 -42.41 -12.73 -19.07
CA GLY A 581 -43.49 -11.74 -19.18
C GLY A 581 -44.70 -12.29 -19.91
#